data_AF-A0A0F5HUS3-F1
#
_entry.id   AF-A0A0F5HUS3-F1
#
_cell.length_a   1.000
_cell.length_b   1.000
_cell.length_c   1.000
_cell.angle_alpha   90.00
_cell.angle_beta   90.00
_cell.angle_gamma   90.00
#
_symmetry.space_group_name_H-M   'P 1'
#
loop_
_entity.id
_entity.type
_entity.pdbx_description
1 polymer ?
#
loop_
_entity_poly.entity_id
_entity_poly.type
_entity_poly.pdbx_seq_one_letter_code
_entity_poly.pdbx_strand_id
1 'polypeptide(L)'
;MIQAEHLTGGYGHTDVVRGLSFSVKKGELFGILGPNGSGKTTLLKMISGVVPITEGSLFIKDKQLRDYKPKELAKRVAVLPQISSQSFAYTVKETVSLGRYAHQSGFLPIWKEEDEQAVMKAMRQTGTDRFADVTLDALSGGERQRVFLAQALAQEPEILLLDEPTNHLDLSFQKDLLDLLKRMTTELDLTVVSIFHDLNLASLYCERLLLMEGGELRSLGLPSEVLKEKSIHEVYKTEIHKQPHPEVPKPQMSILPERTAEEEADVTIDHTFMSQNDEFIALESPIVLKTLSAGVIGAGWGWHRSFVNRHVDKNYSHPAYKEDMRNFLKERSFDVNETVGMMTAVHLHTAAYQFMEVEGVSVFTVVTAGVGNAVDISRSAEHDRLFLPGTINIWVFANGHLSEEAFVQAVMTATEAKVKALVDQGVHDPLTGSQATGTSTDSILIAATQRGKKQEFAGSISPLGQAVGQAVYNCMIRALSSNSRRGS
;
A
#
# COMPACT_ATOMS: atom_id res chain seq x y z
N MET A 1 30.71 -0.07 -6.09
CA MET A 1 31.21 0.86 -5.05
C MET A 1 31.68 0.08 -3.85
N ILE A 2 30.86 -0.81 -3.29
CA ILE A 2 31.27 -1.77 -2.25
C ILE A 2 31.13 -3.18 -2.84
N GLN A 3 32.09 -4.06 -2.58
CA GLN A 3 32.04 -5.47 -2.96
C GLN A 3 32.53 -6.34 -1.80
N ALA A 4 31.68 -7.23 -1.33
CA ALA A 4 31.96 -8.18 -0.27
C ALA A 4 31.97 -9.59 -0.85
N GLU A 5 33.02 -10.35 -0.54
CA GLU A 5 33.23 -11.71 -1.02
C GLU A 5 33.45 -12.62 0.19
N HIS A 6 32.51 -13.53 0.42
CA HIS A 6 32.53 -14.50 1.53
C HIS A 6 32.83 -13.88 2.89
N LEU A 7 32.25 -12.71 3.17
CA LEU A 7 32.55 -11.91 4.34
C LEU A 7 32.13 -12.62 5.63
N THR A 8 33.09 -12.92 6.49
CA THR A 8 32.88 -13.50 7.82
C THR A 8 33.54 -12.62 8.88
N GLY A 9 32.89 -12.45 10.03
CA GLY A 9 33.44 -11.71 11.16
C GLY A 9 32.46 -11.45 12.29
N GLY A 10 32.97 -10.85 13.36
CA GLY A 10 32.20 -10.60 14.57
C GLY A 10 33.06 -10.15 15.75
N TYR A 11 32.65 -10.52 16.96
CA TYR A 11 33.28 -10.04 18.19
C TYR A 11 34.00 -11.19 18.90
N GLY A 12 35.26 -10.97 19.27
CA GLY A 12 36.08 -11.96 19.94
C GLY A 12 36.24 -13.22 19.09
N HIS A 13 35.71 -14.35 19.56
CA HIS A 13 35.74 -15.65 18.87
C HIS A 13 34.39 -16.03 18.22
N THR A 14 33.42 -15.12 18.20
CA THR A 14 32.07 -15.40 17.68
C THR A 14 31.85 -14.72 16.34
N ASP A 15 31.75 -15.51 15.28
CA ASP A 15 31.33 -15.03 13.96
C ASP A 15 29.82 -14.78 13.94
N VAL A 16 29.48 -13.49 13.83
CA VAL A 16 28.11 -12.99 13.77
C VAL A 16 27.63 -12.86 12.32
N VAL A 17 28.53 -12.53 11.39
CA VAL A 17 28.29 -12.54 9.95
C VAL A 17 29.08 -13.69 9.34
N ARG A 18 28.48 -14.47 8.45
CA ARG A 18 29.05 -15.74 7.95
C ARG A 18 28.95 -15.84 6.43
N GLY A 19 30.09 -15.82 5.75
CA GLY A 19 30.20 -16.12 4.31
C GLY A 19 29.39 -15.20 3.39
N LEU A 20 29.11 -13.97 3.80
CA LEU A 20 28.14 -13.11 3.13
C LEU A 20 28.76 -12.42 1.89
N SER A 21 28.13 -12.56 0.72
CA SER A 21 28.62 -12.00 -0.55
C SER A 21 27.59 -11.09 -1.20
N PHE A 22 27.97 -9.85 -1.50
CA PHE A 22 27.08 -8.85 -2.09
C PHE A 22 27.87 -7.66 -2.67
N SER A 23 27.17 -6.78 -3.37
CA SER A 23 27.74 -5.54 -3.91
C SER A 23 26.77 -4.38 -3.75
N VAL A 24 27.29 -3.19 -3.49
CA VAL A 24 26.54 -1.93 -3.52
C VAL A 24 27.05 -1.06 -4.67
N LYS A 25 26.14 -0.59 -5.52
CA LYS A 25 26.45 0.28 -6.67
C LYS A 25 26.69 1.71 -6.20
N LYS A 26 27.41 2.49 -7.01
CA LYS A 26 27.62 3.92 -6.74
C LYS A 26 26.28 4.66 -6.89
N GLY A 27 25.97 5.59 -6.00
CA GLY A 27 24.73 6.37 -6.05
C GLY A 27 23.47 5.56 -5.73
N GLU A 28 23.62 4.41 -5.07
CA GLU A 28 22.51 3.53 -4.68
C GLU A 28 22.16 3.75 -3.20
N LEU A 29 20.87 3.74 -2.87
CA LEU A 29 20.33 3.59 -1.52
C LEU A 29 20.01 2.10 -1.28
N PHE A 30 20.96 1.42 -0.65
CA PHE A 30 20.94 0.00 -0.39
C PHE A 30 20.41 -0.30 1.02
N GLY A 31 19.32 -1.07 1.10
CA GLY A 31 18.68 -1.43 2.36
C GLY A 31 19.17 -2.77 2.91
N ILE A 32 19.43 -2.84 4.21
CA ILE A 32 19.69 -4.09 4.94
C ILE A 32 18.50 -4.39 5.86
N LEU A 33 17.94 -5.58 5.71
CA LEU A 33 16.78 -6.10 6.43
C LEU A 33 17.13 -7.38 7.18
N GLY A 34 16.28 -7.74 8.13
CA GLY A 34 16.37 -8.96 8.92
C GLY A 34 15.90 -8.74 10.36
N PRO A 35 15.59 -9.82 11.11
CA PRO A 35 15.15 -9.73 12.50
C PRO A 35 16.28 -9.24 13.42
N ASN A 36 15.94 -8.98 14.68
CA ASN A 36 16.93 -8.67 15.70
C ASN A 36 17.92 -9.84 15.84
N GLY A 37 19.20 -9.52 16.02
CA GLY A 37 20.26 -10.53 16.11
C GLY A 37 20.70 -11.14 14.76
N SER A 38 20.17 -10.70 13.61
CA SER A 38 20.59 -11.23 12.31
C SER A 38 21.98 -10.76 11.84
N GLY A 39 22.63 -9.85 12.58
CA GLY A 39 23.99 -9.36 12.28
C GLY A 39 24.06 -8.06 11.46
N LYS A 40 22.94 -7.37 11.21
CA LYS A 40 22.87 -6.12 10.40
C LYS A 40 23.86 -5.04 10.88
N THR A 41 23.79 -4.65 12.15
CA THR A 41 24.71 -3.67 12.75
C THR A 41 26.16 -4.15 12.70
N THR A 42 26.42 -5.45 12.89
CA THR A 42 27.77 -6.00 12.78
C THR A 42 28.30 -5.89 11.35
N LEU A 43 27.48 -6.23 10.35
CA LEU A 43 27.82 -6.04 8.94
C LEU A 43 28.15 -4.58 8.64
N LEU A 44 27.33 -3.63 9.11
CA LEU A 44 27.56 -2.20 8.91
C LEU A 44 28.88 -1.74 9.58
N LYS A 45 29.19 -2.26 10.78
CA LYS A 45 30.48 -2.02 11.47
C LYS A 45 31.67 -2.68 10.80
N MET A 46 31.49 -3.81 10.11
CA MET A 46 32.54 -4.41 9.29
C MET A 46 32.82 -3.56 8.05
N ILE A 47 31.77 -2.99 7.43
CA ILE A 47 31.92 -2.07 6.30
C ILE A 47 32.66 -0.78 6.70
N SER A 48 32.41 -0.25 7.90
CA SER A 48 33.13 0.92 8.43
C SER A 48 34.54 0.62 8.93
N GLY A 49 34.95 -0.66 8.99
CA GLY A 49 36.26 -1.08 9.51
C GLY A 49 36.38 -1.08 11.04
N VAL A 50 35.28 -0.91 11.77
CA VAL A 50 35.26 -0.95 13.24
C VAL A 50 35.32 -2.38 13.76
N VAL A 51 34.66 -3.32 13.07
CA VAL A 51 34.68 -4.74 13.39
C VAL A 51 35.58 -5.47 12.39
N PRO A 52 36.55 -6.30 12.85
CA PRO A 52 37.47 -6.99 11.96
C PRO A 52 36.77 -8.06 11.12
N ILE A 53 37.30 -8.26 9.92
CA ILE A 53 36.93 -9.34 9.00
C ILE A 53 37.86 -10.52 9.30
N THR A 54 37.30 -11.67 9.66
CA THR A 54 38.05 -12.90 9.98
C THR A 54 38.34 -13.72 8.73
N GLU A 55 37.37 -13.80 7.81
CA GLU A 55 37.50 -14.47 6.52
C GLU A 55 36.81 -13.68 5.39
N GLY A 56 37.24 -13.94 4.16
CA GLY A 56 36.77 -13.24 2.97
C GLY A 56 37.43 -11.88 2.75
N SER A 57 36.83 -11.06 1.90
CA SER A 57 37.34 -9.73 1.56
C SER A 57 36.23 -8.72 1.36
N LEU A 58 36.50 -7.48 1.76
CA LEU A 58 35.68 -6.32 1.48
C LEU A 58 36.49 -5.30 0.69
N PHE A 59 35.94 -4.84 -0.42
CA PHE A 59 36.50 -3.81 -1.27
C PHE A 59 35.62 -2.57 -1.22
N ILE A 60 36.26 -1.41 -1.07
CA ILE A 60 35.65 -0.10 -1.27
C ILE A 60 36.34 0.53 -2.48
N LYS A 61 35.55 0.78 -3.53
CA LYS A 61 36.05 0.93 -4.90
C LYS A 61 36.83 -0.33 -5.29
N ASP A 62 38.08 -0.15 -5.72
CA ASP A 62 38.96 -1.23 -6.18
C ASP A 62 40.07 -1.54 -5.17
N LYS A 63 39.95 -1.05 -3.92
CA LYS A 63 40.95 -1.24 -2.85
C LYS A 63 40.33 -2.03 -1.69
N GLN A 64 41.07 -3.02 -1.17
CA GLN A 64 40.62 -3.80 -0.01
C GLN A 64 40.56 -2.94 1.24
N LEU A 65 39.56 -3.19 2.10
CA LEU A 65 39.32 -2.42 3.31
C LEU A 65 40.56 -2.37 4.22
N ARG A 66 41.25 -3.51 4.38
CA ARG A 66 42.44 -3.66 5.23
C ARG A 66 43.64 -2.81 4.77
N ASP A 67 43.66 -2.38 3.51
CA ASP A 67 44.75 -1.58 2.94
C ASP A 67 44.54 -0.07 3.14
N TYR A 68 43.38 0.34 3.66
CA TYR A 68 43.11 1.73 4.01
C TYR A 68 43.74 2.09 5.35
N LYS A 69 44.40 3.25 5.41
CA LYS A 69 44.71 3.86 6.70
C LYS A 69 43.41 4.42 7.32
N PRO A 70 43.26 4.46 8.67
CA PRO A 70 42.04 4.94 9.30
C PRO A 70 41.57 6.32 8.82
N LYS A 71 42.50 7.30 8.70
CA LYS A 71 42.19 8.64 8.16
C LYS A 71 41.80 8.63 6.67
N GLU A 72 42.31 7.69 5.88
CA GLU A 72 41.95 7.57 4.46
C GLU A 72 40.54 7.00 4.31
N LEU A 73 40.21 5.98 5.11
CA LEU A 73 38.87 5.39 5.15
C LEU A 73 37.82 6.39 5.65
N ALA A 74 38.14 7.12 6.72
CA ALA A 74 37.30 8.16 7.30
C ALA A 74 37.14 9.42 6.42
N LYS A 75 37.75 9.48 5.23
CA LYS A 75 37.39 10.49 4.22
C LYS A 75 36.37 9.97 3.20
N ARG A 76 36.20 8.65 3.11
CA ARG A 76 35.35 7.99 2.11
C ARG A 76 34.06 7.44 2.71
N VAL A 77 34.12 6.95 3.94
CA VAL A 77 32.99 6.33 4.64
C VAL A 77 32.63 7.17 5.86
N ALA A 78 31.40 7.66 5.90
CA ALA A 78 30.81 8.27 7.09
C ALA A 78 29.77 7.31 7.68
N VAL A 79 29.65 7.32 9.00
CA VAL A 79 28.62 6.58 9.73
C VAL A 79 27.73 7.61 10.43
N LEU A 80 26.42 7.54 10.22
CA LEU A 80 25.48 8.27 11.06
C LEU A 80 25.26 7.47 12.35
N PRO A 81 25.76 7.95 13.51
CA PRO A 81 25.55 7.21 14.76
C PRO A 81 24.09 7.26 15.18
N GLN A 82 23.64 6.22 15.88
CA GLN A 82 22.39 6.28 16.62
C GLN A 82 22.50 7.35 17.71
N ILE A 83 21.51 8.23 17.82
CA ILE A 83 21.56 9.35 18.76
C ILE A 83 21.55 8.83 20.21
N SER A 84 22.65 9.00 20.94
CA SER A 84 22.70 8.80 22.39
C SER A 84 22.44 10.09 23.16
N SER A 85 21.81 10.00 24.33
CA SER A 85 21.39 11.13 25.18
C SER A 85 22.52 11.91 25.87
N GLN A 86 23.79 11.56 25.64
CA GLN A 86 24.94 12.28 26.21
C GLN A 86 25.32 13.47 25.31
N SER A 87 24.58 14.56 25.42
CA SER A 87 24.94 15.82 24.77
C SER A 87 25.91 16.59 25.66
N PHE A 88 27.16 16.73 25.22
CA PHE A 88 27.99 17.86 25.63
C PHE A 88 27.35 19.15 25.08
N ALA A 89 27.56 20.29 25.76
CA ALA A 89 27.00 21.59 25.37
C ALA A 89 27.74 22.18 24.15
N TYR A 90 27.70 21.48 23.01
CA TYR A 90 28.17 21.98 21.72
C TYR A 90 27.03 22.68 20.99
N THR A 91 27.37 23.76 20.28
CA THR A 91 26.50 24.33 19.26
C THR A 91 26.35 23.38 18.07
N VAL A 92 25.30 23.59 17.27
CA VAL A 92 25.10 22.84 16.02
C VAL A 92 26.32 22.98 15.12
N LYS A 93 26.82 24.21 14.93
CA LYS A 93 27.97 24.45 14.04
C LYS A 93 29.21 23.72 14.53
N GLU A 94 29.53 23.78 15.83
CA GLU A 94 30.66 23.04 16.40
C GLU A 94 30.51 21.53 16.19
N THR A 95 29.29 21.00 16.36
CA THR A 95 29.00 19.58 16.13
C THR A 95 29.26 19.19 14.68
N VAL A 96 28.77 19.97 13.72
CA VAL A 96 29.00 19.72 12.29
C VAL A 96 30.48 19.84 11.93
N SER A 97 31.18 20.81 12.52
CA SER A 97 32.63 21.01 12.33
C SER A 97 33.47 19.79 12.71
N LEU A 98 33.01 18.94 13.64
CA LEU A 98 33.70 17.68 13.97
C LEU A 98 33.79 16.73 12.76
N GLY A 99 32.90 16.85 11.77
CA GLY A 99 32.98 16.10 10.51
C GLY A 99 34.25 16.35 9.71
N ARG A 100 34.95 17.47 9.94
CA ARG A 100 36.21 17.83 9.27
C ARG A 100 37.45 17.21 9.90
N TYR A 101 37.31 16.48 11.01
CA TYR A 101 38.45 15.88 11.72
C TYR A 101 39.33 14.99 10.83
N ALA A 102 38.74 14.22 9.91
CA ALA A 102 39.49 13.37 8.98
C ALA A 102 40.35 14.16 7.98
N HIS A 103 39.99 15.41 7.68
CA HIS A 103 40.68 16.30 6.74
C HIS A 103 41.80 17.11 7.37
N GLN A 104 41.82 17.18 8.70
CA GLN A 104 42.85 17.87 9.47
C GLN A 104 44.21 17.13 9.44
N SER A 105 45.26 17.86 9.09
CA SER A 105 46.64 17.38 8.97
C SER A 105 47.61 18.16 9.87
N GLY A 106 48.59 17.46 10.47
CA GLY A 106 49.63 18.06 11.31
C GLY A 106 49.40 17.88 12.82
N PHE A 107 50.36 18.33 13.63
CA PHE A 107 50.32 18.29 15.10
C PHE A 107 49.43 19.39 15.69
N LEU A 108 49.28 20.52 14.98
CA LEU A 108 48.37 21.62 15.28
C LEU A 108 47.53 21.91 14.03
N PRO A 109 46.35 21.30 13.89
CA PRO A 109 45.48 21.54 12.75
C PRO A 109 45.03 22.99 12.71
N ILE A 110 45.17 23.63 11.56
CA ILE A 110 44.65 24.98 11.31
C ILE A 110 43.33 24.83 10.56
N TRP A 111 42.27 25.47 11.05
CA TRP A 111 40.99 25.55 10.36
C TRP A 111 41.13 26.31 9.04
N LYS A 112 40.72 25.70 7.93
CA LYS A 112 40.82 26.31 6.60
C LYS A 112 39.47 26.83 6.12
N GLU A 113 39.52 27.75 5.17
CA GLU A 113 38.33 28.21 4.44
C GLU A 113 37.55 27.06 3.78
N GLU A 114 38.26 26.05 3.30
CA GLU A 114 37.68 24.82 2.73
C GLU A 114 36.86 24.03 3.76
N ASP A 115 37.28 24.01 5.02
CA ASP A 115 36.57 23.34 6.11
C ASP A 115 35.29 24.10 6.47
N GLU A 116 35.37 25.42 6.55
CA GLU A 116 34.23 26.31 6.77
C GLU A 116 33.17 26.16 5.67
N GLN A 117 33.60 26.13 4.40
CA GLN A 117 32.71 25.95 3.26
C GLN A 117 32.03 24.58 3.26
N ALA A 118 32.76 23.51 3.59
CA ALA A 118 32.20 22.16 3.69
C ALA A 118 31.15 22.07 4.81
N VAL A 119 31.42 22.66 5.98
CA VAL A 119 30.48 22.72 7.11
C VAL A 119 29.21 23.47 6.71
N MET A 120 29.35 24.70 6.18
CA MET A 120 28.19 25.50 5.80
C MET A 120 27.38 24.87 4.67
N LYS A 121 28.05 24.21 3.70
CA LYS A 121 27.38 23.44 2.64
C LYS A 121 26.54 22.30 3.23
N ALA A 122 27.13 21.50 4.13
CA ALA A 122 26.42 20.39 4.76
C ALA A 122 25.21 20.88 5.59
N MET A 123 25.36 21.96 6.35
CA MET A 123 24.27 22.55 7.12
C MET A 123 23.12 23.06 6.24
N ARG A 124 23.43 23.68 5.09
CA ARG A 124 22.39 24.11 4.13
C ARG A 124 21.69 22.92 3.48
N GLN A 125 22.42 21.87 3.14
CA GLN A 125 21.85 20.66 2.54
C GLN A 125 20.87 19.94 3.48
N THR A 126 21.09 20.00 4.79
CA THR A 126 20.20 19.41 5.80
C THR A 126 19.19 20.39 6.39
N GLY A 127 19.29 21.69 6.07
CA GLY A 127 18.43 22.75 6.60
C GLY A 127 18.69 23.08 8.07
N THR A 128 19.92 22.89 8.56
CA THR A 128 20.34 23.15 9.95
C THR A 128 21.15 24.43 10.11
N ASP A 129 21.41 25.17 9.04
CA ASP A 129 22.18 26.42 9.04
C ASP A 129 21.55 27.50 9.92
N ARG A 130 20.21 27.57 9.97
CA ARG A 130 19.46 28.46 10.87
C ARG A 130 19.68 28.19 12.36
N PHE A 131 20.22 27.02 12.71
CA PHE A 131 20.46 26.61 14.09
C PHE A 131 21.94 26.69 14.49
N ALA A 132 22.80 27.31 13.67
CA ALA A 132 24.26 27.26 13.83
C ALA A 132 24.75 27.49 15.26
N ASP A 133 24.23 28.52 15.93
CA ASP A 133 24.65 28.94 17.28
C ASP A 133 23.77 28.34 18.40
N VAL A 134 22.79 27.52 18.05
CA VAL A 134 21.90 26.82 19.01
C VAL A 134 22.62 25.59 19.54
N THR A 135 22.40 25.25 20.81
CA THR A 135 22.96 24.05 21.42
C THR A 135 22.15 22.80 21.06
N LEU A 136 22.81 21.64 20.96
CA LEU A 136 22.16 20.38 20.55
C LEU A 136 21.00 19.93 21.43
N ASP A 137 21.02 20.28 22.71
CA ASP A 137 20.00 19.94 23.72
C ASP A 137 18.70 20.75 23.55
N ALA A 138 18.76 21.89 22.87
CA ALA A 138 17.59 22.70 22.55
C ALA A 138 16.82 22.22 21.31
N LEU A 139 17.36 21.25 20.57
CA LEU A 139 16.76 20.73 19.34
C LEU A 139 15.81 19.56 19.61
N SER A 140 14.77 19.45 18.77
CA SER A 140 13.96 18.23 18.70
C SER A 140 14.80 17.03 18.22
N GLY A 141 14.30 15.80 18.44
CA GLY A 141 14.98 14.58 17.98
C GLY A 141 15.24 14.56 16.48
N GLY A 142 14.29 15.01 15.67
CA GLY A 142 14.41 15.09 14.20
C GLY A 142 15.42 16.15 13.74
N GLU A 143 15.43 17.33 14.36
CA GLU A 143 16.42 18.36 14.07
C GLU A 143 17.83 17.90 14.43
N ARG A 144 17.98 17.27 15.60
CA ARG A 144 19.26 16.70 16.04
C ARG A 144 19.76 15.62 15.08
N GLN A 145 18.89 14.77 14.54
CA GLN A 145 19.26 13.80 13.51
C GLN A 145 19.79 14.48 12.24
N ARG A 146 19.17 15.59 11.81
CA ARG A 146 19.66 16.38 10.68
C ARG A 146 21.03 17.03 10.95
N VAL A 147 21.31 17.40 12.19
CA VAL A 147 22.64 17.91 12.58
C VAL A 147 23.69 16.82 12.49
N PHE A 148 23.42 15.60 12.98
CA PHE A 148 24.34 14.48 12.82
C PHE A 148 24.52 14.07 11.36
N LEU A 149 23.47 14.17 10.55
CA LEU A 149 23.59 13.99 9.09
C LEU A 149 24.49 15.07 8.48
N ALA A 150 24.33 16.33 8.88
CA ALA A 150 25.19 17.42 8.43
C ALA A 150 26.65 17.17 8.83
N GLN A 151 26.90 16.70 10.06
CA GLN A 151 28.24 16.31 10.51
C GLN A 151 28.84 15.21 9.62
N ALA A 152 28.06 14.17 9.32
CA ALA A 152 28.50 13.09 8.43
C ALA A 152 28.78 13.59 7.01
N LEU A 153 27.98 14.51 6.49
CA LEU A 153 28.15 15.09 5.15
C LEU A 153 29.27 16.12 5.06
N ALA A 154 29.59 16.83 6.14
CA ALA A 154 30.73 17.74 6.21
C ALA A 154 32.05 16.99 6.01
N GLN A 155 32.09 15.68 6.29
CA GLN A 155 33.21 14.79 5.96
C GLN A 155 33.42 14.62 4.45
N GLU A 156 32.44 15.01 3.61
CA GLU A 156 32.38 14.78 2.17
C GLU A 156 32.56 13.30 1.80
N PRO A 157 31.76 12.39 2.39
CA PRO A 157 31.91 10.96 2.16
C PRO A 157 31.39 10.57 0.78
N GLU A 158 31.89 9.45 0.29
CA GLU A 158 31.36 8.77 -0.90
C GLU A 158 30.35 7.68 -0.52
N ILE A 159 30.45 7.17 0.70
CA ILE A 159 29.58 6.17 1.31
C ILE A 159 29.06 6.71 2.65
N LEU A 160 27.75 6.73 2.80
CA LEU A 160 27.08 7.01 4.08
C LEU A 160 26.44 5.71 4.60
N LEU A 161 26.84 5.31 5.80
CA LEU A 161 26.31 4.15 6.51
C LEU A 161 25.34 4.62 7.59
N LEU A 162 24.13 4.08 7.62
CA LEU A 162 23.11 4.42 8.62
C LEU A 162 22.61 3.18 9.34
N ASP A 163 22.68 3.20 10.65
CA ASP A 163 22.07 2.17 11.50
C ASP A 163 20.73 2.69 12.02
N GLU A 164 19.64 2.21 11.43
CA GLU A 164 18.26 2.50 11.84
C GLU A 164 17.94 4.01 11.95
N PRO A 165 18.18 4.80 10.88
CA PRO A 165 18.17 6.26 10.96
C PRO A 165 16.79 6.89 11.20
N THR A 166 15.72 6.10 11.06
CA THR A 166 14.33 6.52 11.21
C THR A 166 13.74 6.20 12.59
N ASN A 167 14.45 5.45 13.44
CA ASN A 167 13.95 5.09 14.76
C ASN A 167 13.74 6.33 15.63
N HIS A 168 12.68 6.32 16.44
CA HIS A 168 12.29 7.42 17.34
C HIS A 168 11.95 8.75 16.64
N LEU A 169 11.80 8.76 15.31
CA LEU A 169 11.28 9.90 14.56
C LEU A 169 9.79 9.73 14.25
N ASP A 170 9.05 10.83 14.23
CA ASP A 170 7.68 10.81 13.69
C ASP A 170 7.68 10.65 12.16
N LEU A 171 6.51 10.32 11.60
CA LEU A 171 6.35 10.03 10.16
C LEU A 171 6.84 11.17 9.26
N SER A 172 6.66 12.44 9.68
CA SER A 172 7.06 13.60 8.88
C SER A 172 8.59 13.70 8.79
N PHE A 173 9.29 13.53 9.91
CA PHE A 173 10.75 13.54 9.93
C PHE A 173 11.36 12.31 9.27
N GLN A 174 10.73 11.13 9.40
CA GLN A 174 11.17 9.92 8.69
C GLN A 174 11.14 10.15 7.18
N LYS A 175 10.00 10.64 6.65
CA LYS A 175 9.84 10.97 5.24
C LYS A 175 10.89 11.98 4.78
N ASP A 176 11.01 13.10 5.48
CA ASP A 176 11.95 14.18 5.09
C ASP A 176 13.41 13.70 5.05
N LEU A 177 13.81 12.86 6.01
CA LEU A 177 15.15 12.28 6.06
C LEU A 177 15.39 11.34 4.86
N LEU A 178 14.46 10.44 4.60
CA LEU A 178 14.60 9.47 3.51
C LEU A 178 14.52 10.15 2.13
N ASP A 179 13.67 11.16 1.96
CA ASP A 179 13.60 12.00 0.75
C ASP A 179 14.94 12.74 0.53
N LEU A 180 15.55 13.25 1.61
CA LEU A 180 16.85 13.90 1.55
C LEU A 180 17.95 12.93 1.13
N LEU A 181 18.02 11.76 1.76
CA LEU A 181 19.00 10.72 1.40
C LEU A 181 18.82 10.29 -0.05
N LYS A 182 17.57 10.13 -0.49
CA LYS A 182 17.26 9.78 -1.88
C LYS A 182 17.75 10.83 -2.86
N ARG A 183 17.47 12.12 -2.62
CA ARG A 183 18.02 13.21 -3.45
C ARG A 183 19.54 13.22 -3.47
N MET A 184 20.20 12.99 -2.34
CA MET A 184 21.66 12.95 -2.28
C MET A 184 22.25 11.82 -3.12
N THR A 185 21.59 10.66 -3.17
CA THR A 185 22.03 9.57 -4.04
C THR A 185 22.01 9.94 -5.52
N THR A 186 21.03 10.75 -5.94
CA THR A 186 20.85 11.19 -7.33
C THR A 186 21.66 12.44 -7.70
N GLU A 187 21.77 13.41 -6.80
CA GLU A 187 22.39 14.72 -7.07
C GLU A 187 23.90 14.72 -6.77
N LEU A 188 24.33 13.96 -5.76
CA LEU A 188 25.71 13.97 -5.26
C LEU A 188 26.43 12.65 -5.49
N ASP A 189 25.80 11.70 -6.20
CA ASP A 189 26.36 10.36 -6.42
C ASP A 189 26.68 9.60 -5.09
N LEU A 190 26.06 10.03 -3.99
CA LEU A 190 26.31 9.50 -2.65
C LEU A 190 25.79 8.07 -2.56
N THR A 191 26.64 7.13 -2.15
CA THR A 191 26.22 5.75 -1.91
C THR A 191 25.73 5.63 -0.49
N VAL A 192 24.51 5.14 -0.29
CA VAL A 192 23.88 5.03 1.02
C VAL A 192 23.64 3.56 1.35
N VAL A 193 24.10 3.10 2.51
CA VAL A 193 23.79 1.77 3.04
C VAL A 193 23.07 1.95 4.37
N SER A 194 21.81 1.55 4.44
CA SER A 194 20.97 1.81 5.60
C SER A 194 20.29 0.54 6.10
N ILE A 195 20.26 0.37 7.41
CA ILE A 195 19.48 -0.69 8.08
C ILE A 195 18.05 -0.18 8.28
N PHE A 196 17.07 -1.01 7.92
CA PHE A 196 15.65 -0.70 8.10
C PHE A 196 14.94 -1.78 8.93
N HIS A 197 14.03 -1.36 9.79
CA HIS A 197 13.05 -2.24 10.44
C HIS A 197 11.69 -2.24 9.76
N ASP A 198 11.30 -1.08 9.21
CA ASP A 198 10.07 -0.94 8.48
C ASP A 198 10.27 -1.40 7.03
N LEU A 199 9.62 -2.51 6.68
CA LEU A 199 9.70 -3.09 5.34
C LEU A 199 9.08 -2.19 4.26
N ASN A 200 8.07 -1.39 4.60
CA ASN A 200 7.41 -0.45 3.68
C ASN A 200 8.34 0.74 3.37
N LEU A 201 9.01 1.30 4.38
CA LEU A 201 10.00 2.36 4.15
C LEU A 201 11.17 1.84 3.30
N ALA A 202 11.67 0.64 3.60
CA ALA A 202 12.72 0.01 2.80
C ALA A 202 12.29 -0.20 1.34
N SER A 203 11.04 -0.66 1.14
CA SER A 203 10.45 -0.86 -0.19
C SER A 203 10.37 0.42 -1.00
N LEU A 204 9.90 1.51 -0.38
CA LEU A 204 9.72 2.81 -1.03
C LEU A 204 11.04 3.42 -1.48
N TYR A 205 12.04 3.45 -0.60
CA TYR A 205 13.24 4.27 -0.80
C TYR A 205 14.42 3.52 -1.43
N CYS A 206 14.59 2.23 -1.14
CA CYS A 206 15.75 1.47 -1.58
C CYS A 206 15.60 1.00 -3.03
N GLU A 207 16.71 0.99 -3.77
CA GLU A 207 16.80 0.31 -5.07
C GLU A 207 16.91 -1.20 -4.89
N ARG A 208 17.71 -1.64 -3.92
CA ARG A 208 17.91 -3.05 -3.59
C ARG A 208 17.92 -3.29 -2.09
N LEU A 209 17.53 -4.50 -1.72
CA LEU A 209 17.45 -4.96 -0.35
C LEU A 209 18.31 -6.22 -0.16
N LEU A 210 18.98 -6.29 0.98
CA LEU A 210 19.67 -7.47 1.49
C LEU A 210 18.90 -7.97 2.70
N LEU A 211 18.24 -9.13 2.59
CA LEU A 211 17.56 -9.77 3.71
C LEU A 211 18.51 -10.75 4.38
N MET A 212 18.76 -10.55 5.68
CA MET A 212 19.64 -11.36 6.50
C MET A 212 18.87 -12.15 7.56
N GLU A 213 19.34 -13.36 7.87
CA GLU A 213 18.88 -14.16 9.01
C GLU A 213 20.08 -14.94 9.57
N GLY A 214 20.27 -14.92 10.89
CA GLY A 214 21.32 -15.71 11.53
C GLY A 214 22.75 -15.41 11.06
N GLY A 215 23.04 -14.20 10.57
CA GLY A 215 24.36 -13.82 10.05
C GLY A 215 24.60 -14.13 8.57
N GLU A 216 23.63 -14.74 7.89
CA GLU A 216 23.75 -15.19 6.51
C GLU A 216 22.83 -14.41 5.58
N LEU A 217 23.15 -14.43 4.28
CA LEU A 217 22.29 -13.90 3.23
C LEU A 217 21.11 -14.84 2.99
N ARG A 218 19.88 -14.31 3.06
CA ARG A 218 18.66 -15.03 2.66
C ARG A 218 18.15 -14.64 1.28
N SER A 219 18.14 -13.35 0.98
CA SER A 219 17.71 -12.84 -0.33
C SER A 219 18.35 -11.50 -0.62
N LEU A 220 18.62 -11.23 -1.90
CA LEU A 220 19.23 -10.00 -2.38
C LEU A 220 18.64 -9.66 -3.75
N GLY A 221 18.08 -8.46 -3.88
CA GLY A 221 17.44 -8.06 -5.13
C GLY A 221 16.61 -6.79 -5.00
N LEU A 222 15.72 -6.58 -5.96
CA LEU A 222 14.73 -5.50 -5.90
C LEU A 222 13.74 -5.74 -4.75
N PRO A 223 13.08 -4.69 -4.22
CA PRO A 223 12.04 -4.86 -3.21
C PRO A 223 10.96 -5.88 -3.57
N SER A 224 10.53 -5.94 -4.83
CA SER A 224 9.54 -6.90 -5.31
C SER A 224 10.01 -8.37 -5.25
N GLU A 225 11.32 -8.60 -5.36
CA GLU A 225 11.96 -9.92 -5.36
C GLU A 225 12.25 -10.41 -3.93
N VAL A 226 12.65 -9.48 -3.05
CA VAL A 226 13.04 -9.76 -1.66
C VAL A 226 11.83 -9.82 -0.73
N LEU A 227 10.87 -8.90 -0.89
CA LEU A 227 9.69 -8.79 -0.02
C LEU A 227 8.56 -9.67 -0.57
N LYS A 228 8.72 -11.00 -0.44
CA LYS A 228 7.68 -12.00 -0.72
C LYS A 228 7.08 -12.48 0.59
N GLU A 229 5.77 -12.73 0.62
CA GLU A 229 5.05 -13.19 1.83
C GLU A 229 5.75 -14.40 2.47
N LYS A 230 6.07 -15.42 1.66
CA LYS A 230 6.83 -16.60 2.12
C LYS A 230 8.20 -16.26 2.73
N SER A 231 8.98 -15.39 2.08
CA SER A 231 10.30 -14.98 2.58
C SER A 231 10.20 -14.23 3.91
N ILE A 232 9.20 -13.37 4.06
CA ILE A 232 8.97 -12.63 5.30
C ILE A 232 8.48 -13.57 6.41
N HIS A 233 7.55 -14.49 6.11
CA HIS A 233 7.11 -15.50 7.07
C HIS A 233 8.29 -16.34 7.59
N GLU A 234 9.15 -16.84 6.68
CA GLU A 234 10.29 -17.68 7.05
C GLU A 234 11.30 -16.94 7.94
N VAL A 235 11.61 -15.67 7.64
CA VAL A 235 12.66 -14.90 8.32
C VAL A 235 12.17 -14.14 9.56
N TYR A 236 10.96 -13.58 9.52
CA TYR A 236 10.40 -12.78 10.61
C TYR A 236 9.37 -13.53 11.47
N LYS A 237 8.94 -14.73 11.06
CA LYS A 237 7.88 -15.51 11.73
C LYS A 237 6.58 -14.71 11.85
N THR A 238 6.23 -13.98 10.80
CA THR A 238 5.07 -13.07 10.78
C THR A 238 4.29 -13.23 9.48
N GLU A 239 2.97 -13.39 9.60
CA GLU A 239 2.06 -13.36 8.47
C GLU A 239 1.88 -11.92 7.96
N ILE A 240 2.09 -11.74 6.66
CA ILE A 240 1.89 -10.46 5.99
C ILE A 240 1.07 -10.67 4.73
N HIS A 241 0.33 -9.63 4.34
CA HIS A 241 -0.24 -9.53 3.01
C HIS A 241 0.57 -8.55 2.16
N LYS A 242 0.99 -8.99 0.98
CA LYS A 242 1.66 -8.15 -0.02
C LYS A 242 0.66 -7.66 -1.05
N GLN A 243 0.62 -6.34 -1.24
CA GLN A 243 -0.19 -5.67 -2.26
C GLN A 243 0.67 -4.65 -3.02
N PRO A 244 0.26 -4.24 -4.24
CA PRO A 244 0.87 -3.08 -4.88
C PRO A 244 0.60 -1.83 -4.06
N HIS A 245 1.60 -0.95 -3.94
CA HIS A 245 1.37 0.37 -3.36
C HIS A 245 0.42 1.18 -4.27
N PRO A 246 -0.57 1.92 -3.70
CA PRO A 246 -1.62 2.56 -4.48
C PRO A 246 -1.12 3.64 -5.46
N GLU A 247 -0.02 4.33 -5.12
CA GLU A 247 0.48 5.47 -5.92
C GLU A 247 1.82 5.24 -6.62
N VAL A 248 2.58 4.19 -6.27
CA VAL A 248 3.94 3.98 -6.80
C VAL A 248 4.18 2.51 -7.14
N PRO A 249 5.06 2.17 -8.10
CA PRO A 249 5.30 0.78 -8.51
C PRO A 249 6.22 0.05 -7.51
N LYS A 250 5.81 0.00 -6.25
CA LYS A 250 6.52 -0.63 -5.14
C LYS A 250 5.58 -1.58 -4.39
N PRO A 251 6.10 -2.68 -3.81
CA PRO A 251 5.29 -3.52 -2.94
C PRO A 251 5.00 -2.80 -1.61
N GLN A 252 3.80 -3.01 -1.09
CA GLN A 252 3.37 -2.61 0.24
C GLN A 252 2.96 -3.86 1.01
N MET A 253 3.32 -3.91 2.29
CA MET A 253 3.06 -5.03 3.17
C MET A 253 2.18 -4.57 4.32
N SER A 254 1.15 -5.36 4.61
CA SER A 254 0.26 -5.20 5.76
C SER A 254 0.43 -6.40 6.68
N ILE A 255 0.60 -6.17 7.97
CA ILE A 255 0.64 -7.25 8.96
C ILE A 255 -0.76 -7.84 9.11
N LEU A 256 -0.85 -9.16 9.14
CA LEU A 256 -2.10 -9.86 9.39
C LEU A 256 -2.18 -10.27 10.87
N PRO A 257 -3.20 -9.81 11.62
CA PRO A 257 -3.40 -10.29 12.98
C PRO A 257 -3.84 -11.76 12.96
N GLU A 258 -3.55 -12.47 14.05
CA GLU A 258 -4.12 -13.79 14.29
C GLU A 258 -5.65 -13.67 14.41
N ARG A 259 -6.37 -14.60 13.78
CA ARG A 259 -7.84 -14.66 13.81
C ARG A 259 -8.30 -15.66 14.86
N THR A 260 -9.39 -15.33 15.53
CA THR A 260 -10.08 -16.24 16.46
C THR A 260 -10.98 -17.21 15.69
N ALA A 261 -11.32 -18.35 16.30
CA ALA A 261 -12.23 -19.32 15.69
C ALA A 261 -13.63 -18.73 15.40
N GLU A 262 -14.09 -17.76 16.20
CA GLU A 262 -15.36 -17.04 15.98
C GLU A 262 -15.31 -16.12 14.75
N GLU A 263 -14.14 -15.55 14.44
CA GLU A 263 -13.92 -14.74 13.25
C GLU A 263 -13.79 -15.59 11.97
N GLU A 264 -13.51 -16.87 12.13
CA GLU A 264 -13.43 -17.84 11.03
C GLU A 264 -14.75 -18.56 10.76
N ALA A 265 -15.69 -18.54 11.71
CA ALA A 265 -16.99 -19.20 11.59
C ALA A 265 -17.78 -18.67 10.39
N ASP A 266 -18.29 -19.61 9.58
CA ASP A 266 -19.07 -19.29 8.38
C ASP A 266 -20.32 -18.47 8.71
N VAL A 267 -20.57 -17.47 7.87
CA VAL A 267 -21.76 -16.61 7.94
C VAL A 267 -22.44 -16.64 6.59
N THR A 268 -23.75 -16.89 6.59
CA THR A 268 -24.57 -16.92 5.38
C THR A 268 -25.38 -15.64 5.30
N ILE A 269 -25.06 -14.78 4.34
CA ILE A 269 -25.84 -13.60 3.98
C ILE A 269 -27.00 -14.05 3.08
N ASP A 270 -28.22 -13.69 3.47
CA ASP A 270 -29.45 -13.93 2.74
C ASP A 270 -30.48 -12.81 2.97
N HIS A 271 -31.72 -13.03 2.50
CA HIS A 271 -32.82 -12.08 2.60
C HIS A 271 -33.24 -11.71 4.04
N THR A 272 -32.86 -12.48 5.07
CA THR A 272 -33.25 -12.21 6.46
C THR A 272 -32.61 -10.94 7.02
N PHE A 273 -31.51 -10.50 6.41
CA PHE A 273 -30.81 -9.25 6.73
C PHE A 273 -31.32 -8.05 5.93
N MET A 274 -32.36 -8.24 5.11
CA MET A 274 -32.89 -7.20 4.22
C MET A 274 -34.10 -6.51 4.83
N SER A 275 -34.16 -5.18 4.71
CA SER A 275 -35.32 -4.37 5.01
C SER A 275 -35.72 -3.53 3.80
N GLN A 276 -37.01 -3.26 3.66
CA GLN A 276 -37.54 -2.53 2.52
C GLN A 276 -38.73 -1.67 2.93
N ASN A 277 -38.74 -0.43 2.44
CA ASN A 277 -39.88 0.47 2.47
C ASN A 277 -39.95 1.25 1.13
N ASP A 278 -40.77 2.31 1.09
CA ASP A 278 -40.95 3.11 -0.12
C ASP A 278 -39.75 4.04 -0.41
N GLU A 279 -38.93 4.35 0.59
CA GLU A 279 -37.75 5.23 0.45
C GLU A 279 -36.47 4.47 0.08
N PHE A 280 -36.27 3.24 0.59
CA PHE A 280 -35.06 2.46 0.34
C PHE A 280 -35.24 0.94 0.50
N ILE A 281 -34.33 0.20 -0.13
CA ILE A 281 -34.00 -1.19 0.22
C ILE A 281 -32.66 -1.16 0.92
N ALA A 282 -32.53 -1.85 2.04
CA ALA A 282 -31.26 -2.01 2.73
C ALA A 282 -30.96 -3.47 3.05
N LEU A 283 -29.69 -3.82 3.06
CA LEU A 283 -29.18 -5.04 3.68
C LEU A 283 -28.18 -4.65 4.77
N GLU A 284 -28.39 -5.14 5.99
CA GLU A 284 -27.49 -4.95 7.13
C GLU A 284 -26.85 -6.28 7.50
N SER A 285 -25.61 -6.47 7.06
CA SER A 285 -24.86 -7.69 7.31
C SER A 285 -24.51 -7.80 8.81
N PRO A 286 -24.57 -9.01 9.40
CA PRO A 286 -24.17 -9.22 10.80
C PRO A 286 -22.65 -9.06 11.02
N ILE A 287 -21.87 -9.05 9.92
CA ILE A 287 -20.43 -8.83 9.90
C ILE A 287 -20.06 -7.80 8.83
N VAL A 288 -18.85 -7.25 8.90
CA VAL A 288 -18.35 -6.36 7.84
C VAL A 288 -17.84 -7.21 6.66
N LEU A 289 -18.28 -6.89 5.45
CA LEU A 289 -17.96 -7.63 4.22
C LEU A 289 -16.88 -6.89 3.43
N LYS A 290 -15.95 -7.63 2.81
CA LYS A 290 -15.03 -7.05 1.82
C LYS A 290 -15.81 -6.83 0.54
N THR A 291 -15.80 -5.59 0.04
CA THR A 291 -16.65 -5.17 -1.06
C THR A 291 -15.85 -4.48 -2.15
N LEU A 292 -16.17 -4.81 -3.40
CA LEU A 292 -15.84 -4.02 -4.59
C LEU A 292 -17.14 -3.43 -5.15
N SER A 293 -17.23 -2.10 -5.22
CA SER A 293 -18.50 -1.42 -5.52
C SER A 293 -18.35 -0.27 -6.50
N ALA A 294 -19.34 -0.10 -7.38
CA ALA A 294 -19.54 1.08 -8.21
C ALA A 294 -20.61 2.05 -7.66
N GLY A 295 -20.91 1.96 -6.35
CA GLY A 295 -21.95 2.78 -5.70
C GLY A 295 -21.64 4.28 -5.67
N VAL A 296 -22.65 5.09 -5.37
CA VAL A 296 -22.54 6.55 -5.20
C VAL A 296 -21.66 6.89 -3.99
N ILE A 297 -21.86 6.14 -2.90
CA ILE A 297 -21.06 6.16 -1.66
C ILE A 297 -20.45 4.76 -1.47
N GLY A 298 -19.21 4.69 -0.99
CA GLY A 298 -18.49 3.43 -0.81
C GLY A 298 -18.01 2.80 -2.12
N ALA A 299 -17.61 3.63 -3.10
CA ALA A 299 -17.06 3.16 -4.37
C ALA A 299 -15.62 2.64 -4.22
N GLY A 300 -15.25 1.66 -5.04
CA GLY A 300 -13.94 1.01 -5.00
C GLY A 300 -13.90 -0.15 -4.00
N TRP A 301 -12.71 -0.43 -3.47
CA TRP A 301 -12.50 -1.42 -2.43
C TRP A 301 -12.81 -0.85 -1.04
N GLY A 302 -13.49 -1.63 -0.21
CA GLY A 302 -13.68 -1.28 1.19
C GLY A 302 -14.31 -2.40 2.00
N TRP A 303 -14.50 -2.15 3.29
CA TRP A 303 -15.15 -3.03 4.23
C TRP A 303 -16.49 -2.40 4.64
N HIS A 304 -17.59 -3.03 4.30
CA HIS A 304 -18.92 -2.44 4.46
C HIS A 304 -19.88 -3.41 5.16
N ARG A 305 -20.70 -2.88 6.06
CA ARG A 305 -21.74 -3.62 6.79
C ARG A 305 -23.12 -3.39 6.20
N SER A 306 -23.39 -2.17 5.78
CA SER A 306 -24.71 -1.75 5.30
C SER A 306 -24.69 -1.48 3.80
N PHE A 307 -25.77 -1.82 3.13
CA PHE A 307 -25.93 -1.68 1.68
C PHE A 307 -27.29 -1.07 1.44
N VAL A 308 -27.36 0.12 0.83
CA VAL A 308 -28.60 0.90 0.75
C VAL A 308 -28.84 1.31 -0.70
N ASN A 309 -30.02 1.00 -1.23
CA ASN A 309 -30.49 1.49 -2.53
C ASN A 309 -31.67 2.42 -2.29
N ARG A 310 -31.43 3.72 -2.40
CA ARG A 310 -32.42 4.78 -2.16
C ARG A 310 -33.28 5.01 -3.40
N HIS A 311 -34.58 5.16 -3.21
CA HIS A 311 -35.47 5.66 -4.24
C HIS A 311 -35.31 7.18 -4.42
N VAL A 312 -35.23 7.64 -5.67
CA VAL A 312 -35.25 9.06 -6.03
C VAL A 312 -36.33 9.32 -7.09
N ASP A 313 -36.85 10.54 -7.13
CA ASP A 313 -37.82 10.92 -8.17
C ASP A 313 -37.24 10.72 -9.57
N LYS A 314 -38.08 10.43 -10.57
CA LYS A 314 -37.62 10.33 -11.95
C LYS A 314 -36.91 11.61 -12.39
N ASN A 315 -37.37 12.79 -12.00
CA ASN A 315 -36.73 14.05 -12.39
C ASN A 315 -35.56 14.44 -11.48
N TYR A 316 -35.03 13.52 -10.68
CA TYR A 316 -33.91 13.79 -9.77
C TYR A 316 -32.67 14.23 -10.57
N SER A 317 -32.30 15.49 -10.38
CA SER A 317 -31.07 16.07 -10.88
C SER A 317 -30.50 16.97 -9.80
N HIS A 318 -29.48 16.46 -9.11
CA HIS A 318 -28.83 17.18 -8.02
C HIS A 318 -27.31 17.25 -8.26
N PRO A 319 -26.71 18.44 -8.42
CA PRO A 319 -25.28 18.57 -8.72
C PRO A 319 -24.39 18.01 -7.60
N ALA A 320 -24.89 18.00 -6.35
CA ALA A 320 -24.21 17.42 -5.19
C ALA A 320 -24.87 16.12 -4.72
N TYR A 321 -25.28 15.24 -5.64
CA TYR A 321 -25.98 13.97 -5.34
C TYR A 321 -25.24 13.09 -4.32
N LYS A 322 -23.90 13.13 -4.28
CA LYS A 322 -23.10 12.41 -3.26
C LYS A 322 -23.39 12.94 -1.85
N GLU A 323 -23.42 14.25 -1.66
CA GLU A 323 -23.68 14.83 -0.34
C GLU A 323 -25.13 14.62 0.09
N ASP A 324 -26.07 14.72 -0.86
CA ASP A 324 -27.48 14.36 -0.63
C ASP A 324 -27.62 12.89 -0.18
N MET A 325 -26.92 11.94 -0.82
CA MET A 325 -26.89 10.55 -0.36
C MET A 325 -26.32 10.41 1.06
N ARG A 326 -25.23 11.12 1.38
CA ARG A 326 -24.63 11.06 2.74
C ARG A 326 -25.60 11.56 3.80
N ASN A 327 -26.32 12.66 3.53
CA ASN A 327 -27.29 13.21 4.46
C ASN A 327 -28.45 12.25 4.67
N PHE A 328 -28.97 11.65 3.60
CA PHE A 328 -29.99 10.61 3.68
C PHE A 328 -29.54 9.44 4.57
N LEU A 329 -28.33 8.92 4.37
CA LEU A 329 -27.79 7.84 5.19
C LEU A 329 -27.70 8.22 6.67
N LYS A 330 -27.16 9.40 6.98
CA LYS A 330 -27.04 9.90 8.37
C LYS A 330 -28.40 10.05 9.05
N GLU A 331 -29.39 10.62 8.36
CA GLU A 331 -30.73 10.81 8.91
C GLU A 331 -31.43 9.48 9.23
N ARG A 332 -31.10 8.41 8.51
CA ARG A 332 -31.60 7.05 8.76
C ARG A 332 -30.67 6.21 9.64
N SER A 333 -29.69 6.84 10.29
CA SER A 333 -28.75 6.18 11.21
C SER A 333 -27.87 5.11 10.58
N PHE A 334 -27.61 5.18 9.28
CA PHE A 334 -26.57 4.38 8.62
C PHE A 334 -25.20 5.05 8.79
N ASP A 335 -24.17 4.29 9.16
CA ASP A 335 -22.79 4.79 9.17
C ASP A 335 -22.29 4.94 7.73
N VAL A 336 -22.07 6.18 7.31
CA VAL A 336 -21.60 6.53 5.97
C VAL A 336 -20.27 5.84 5.62
N ASN A 337 -19.42 5.54 6.61
CA ASN A 337 -18.11 4.92 6.38
C ASN A 337 -18.18 3.40 6.22
N GLU A 338 -19.24 2.75 6.74
CA GLU A 338 -19.49 1.32 6.58
C GLU A 338 -20.62 1.01 5.59
N THR A 339 -21.10 2.01 4.84
CA THR A 339 -22.25 1.86 3.93
C THR A 339 -21.89 2.01 2.46
N VAL A 340 -22.32 1.05 1.63
CA VAL A 340 -22.44 1.27 0.19
C VAL A 340 -23.80 1.86 -0.12
N GLY A 341 -23.81 3.06 -0.72
CA GLY A 341 -25.02 3.76 -1.11
C GLY A 341 -25.23 3.79 -2.62
N MET A 342 -26.38 3.33 -3.09
CA MET A 342 -26.85 3.43 -4.47
C MET A 342 -28.18 4.20 -4.52
N MET A 343 -28.54 4.67 -5.71
CA MET A 343 -29.81 5.37 -5.96
C MET A 343 -30.52 4.76 -7.16
N THR A 344 -31.85 4.78 -7.16
CA THR A 344 -32.66 4.32 -8.28
C THR A 344 -33.96 5.10 -8.41
N ALA A 345 -34.34 5.44 -9.64
CA ALA A 345 -35.66 5.98 -9.95
C ALA A 345 -36.74 4.89 -10.10
N VAL A 346 -36.36 3.62 -9.94
CA VAL A 346 -37.26 2.46 -10.01
C VAL A 346 -38.04 2.35 -8.70
N HIS A 347 -39.30 1.95 -8.80
CA HIS A 347 -40.07 1.62 -7.61
C HIS A 347 -39.52 0.37 -6.93
N LEU A 348 -39.19 0.49 -5.66
CA LEU A 348 -38.44 -0.51 -4.92
C LEU A 348 -39.18 -1.86 -4.80
N HIS A 349 -40.52 -1.88 -4.78
CA HIS A 349 -41.29 -3.13 -4.73
C HIS A 349 -41.08 -4.02 -5.97
N THR A 350 -40.46 -3.51 -7.04
CA THR A 350 -40.09 -4.29 -8.23
C THR A 350 -38.72 -4.96 -8.11
N ALA A 351 -38.00 -4.73 -7.01
CA ALA A 351 -36.74 -5.38 -6.76
C ALA A 351 -36.91 -6.90 -6.74
N ALA A 352 -36.00 -7.59 -7.42
CA ALA A 352 -35.93 -9.03 -7.39
C ALA A 352 -34.71 -9.45 -6.59
N TYR A 353 -34.86 -10.50 -5.78
CA TYR A 353 -33.75 -11.11 -5.08
C TYR A 353 -33.81 -12.63 -5.15
N GLN A 354 -32.64 -13.25 -5.00
CA GLN A 354 -32.51 -14.70 -5.04
C GLN A 354 -31.30 -15.14 -4.22
N PHE A 355 -31.50 -16.16 -3.39
CA PHE A 355 -30.42 -16.97 -2.83
C PHE A 355 -30.14 -18.14 -3.78
N MET A 356 -28.86 -18.41 -4.05
CA MET A 356 -28.45 -19.48 -4.95
C MET A 356 -27.23 -20.19 -4.39
N GLU A 357 -27.23 -21.52 -4.50
CA GLU A 357 -26.10 -22.37 -4.11
C GLU A 357 -25.73 -23.31 -5.25
N VAL A 358 -24.43 -23.35 -5.57
CA VAL A 358 -23.85 -24.21 -6.62
C VAL A 358 -22.60 -24.85 -6.04
N GLU A 359 -22.57 -26.18 -5.97
CA GLU A 359 -21.42 -26.97 -5.49
C GLU A 359 -20.84 -26.48 -4.14
N GLY A 360 -21.72 -26.10 -3.20
CA GLY A 360 -21.35 -25.61 -1.86
C GLY A 360 -20.88 -24.15 -1.83
N VAL A 361 -20.96 -23.42 -2.93
CA VAL A 361 -20.77 -21.96 -2.97
C VAL A 361 -22.14 -21.29 -3.04
N SER A 362 -22.43 -20.40 -2.09
CA SER A 362 -23.70 -19.66 -2.11
C SER A 362 -23.53 -18.16 -2.31
N VAL A 363 -24.49 -17.58 -3.02
CA VAL A 363 -24.60 -16.14 -3.25
C VAL A 363 -26.03 -15.68 -2.98
N PHE A 364 -26.17 -14.49 -2.41
CA PHE A 364 -27.43 -13.76 -2.35
C PHE A 364 -27.36 -12.58 -3.30
N THR A 365 -28.35 -12.42 -4.17
CA THR A 365 -28.37 -11.38 -5.19
C THR A 365 -29.62 -10.52 -5.06
N VAL A 366 -29.48 -9.21 -5.20
CA VAL A 366 -30.58 -8.23 -5.21
C VAL A 366 -30.44 -7.34 -6.45
N VAL A 367 -31.52 -7.12 -7.19
CA VAL A 367 -31.53 -6.34 -8.41
C VAL A 367 -32.72 -5.38 -8.42
N THR A 368 -32.47 -4.11 -8.72
CA THR A 368 -33.50 -3.16 -9.19
C THR A 368 -33.17 -2.79 -10.63
N ALA A 369 -34.12 -2.92 -11.55
CA ALA A 369 -33.88 -2.68 -12.97
C ALA A 369 -34.87 -1.68 -13.58
N GLY A 370 -34.35 -0.56 -14.06
CA GLY A 370 -35.09 0.43 -14.85
C GLY A 370 -34.40 0.64 -16.19
N VAL A 371 -35.16 0.59 -17.29
CA VAL A 371 -34.64 0.67 -18.66
C VAL A 371 -35.04 1.95 -19.39
N GLY A 372 -35.46 2.99 -18.65
CA GLY A 372 -35.92 4.27 -19.22
C GLY A 372 -34.83 5.03 -20.00
N ASN A 373 -33.57 4.72 -19.75
CA ASN A 373 -32.36 5.27 -20.36
C ASN A 373 -31.44 4.12 -20.82
N ALA A 374 -32.02 3.08 -21.42
CA ALA A 374 -31.22 1.96 -21.94
C ALA A 374 -30.23 2.48 -23.00
N VAL A 375 -29.00 1.97 -22.98
CA VAL A 375 -27.92 2.43 -23.87
C VAL A 375 -27.23 1.23 -24.52
N ASP A 376 -27.01 1.34 -25.82
CA ASP A 376 -26.00 0.56 -26.53
C ASP A 376 -24.63 1.20 -26.31
N ILE A 377 -23.77 0.55 -25.53
CA ILE A 377 -22.46 1.10 -25.15
C ILE A 377 -21.58 1.39 -26.38
N SER A 378 -21.75 0.63 -27.48
CA SER A 378 -20.98 0.80 -28.72
C SER A 378 -21.35 2.07 -29.49
N ARG A 379 -22.52 2.65 -29.21
CA ARG A 379 -23.06 3.87 -29.83
C ARG A 379 -23.33 4.98 -28.82
N SER A 380 -22.79 4.85 -27.61
CA SER A 380 -23.00 5.79 -26.49
C SER A 380 -22.59 7.24 -26.80
N ALA A 381 -21.69 7.47 -27.76
CA ALA A 381 -21.29 8.81 -28.20
C ALA A 381 -22.42 9.59 -28.90
N GLU A 382 -23.48 8.90 -29.35
CA GLU A 382 -24.66 9.50 -30.00
C GLU A 382 -25.63 10.09 -28.95
N HIS A 383 -25.50 9.73 -27.67
CA HIS A 383 -26.33 10.26 -26.59
C HIS A 383 -25.86 11.66 -26.13
N ASP A 384 -26.79 12.60 -26.00
CA ASP A 384 -26.54 13.85 -25.28
C ASP A 384 -26.28 13.54 -23.79
N ARG A 385 -25.32 14.24 -23.15
CA ARG A 385 -24.95 14.03 -21.73
C ARG A 385 -26.05 14.36 -20.71
N LEU A 386 -27.28 14.60 -21.16
CA LEU A 386 -28.44 14.86 -20.32
C LEU A 386 -28.91 13.52 -19.72
N PHE A 387 -28.65 13.33 -18.42
CA PHE A 387 -29.04 12.15 -17.68
C PHE A 387 -30.56 11.96 -17.69
N LEU A 388 -31.05 11.02 -18.50
CA LEU A 388 -32.39 10.47 -18.31
C LEU A 388 -32.36 9.40 -17.20
N PRO A 389 -33.46 9.19 -16.48
CA PRO A 389 -33.50 8.37 -15.28
C PRO A 389 -33.79 6.91 -15.63
N GLY A 390 -32.89 6.02 -15.21
CA GLY A 390 -33.05 4.58 -15.29
C GLY A 390 -31.74 3.92 -14.85
N THR A 391 -31.83 3.06 -13.86
CA THR A 391 -30.62 2.48 -13.28
C THR A 391 -30.86 1.02 -13.02
N ILE A 392 -29.91 0.20 -13.46
CA ILE A 392 -29.80 -1.17 -13.01
C ILE A 392 -28.79 -1.19 -11.86
N ASN A 393 -29.28 -1.46 -10.65
CA ASN A 393 -28.42 -1.70 -9.48
C ASN A 393 -28.42 -3.20 -9.20
N ILE A 394 -27.23 -3.79 -9.09
CA ILE A 394 -27.01 -5.22 -8.83
C ILE A 394 -26.15 -5.36 -7.58
N TRP A 395 -26.64 -6.08 -6.60
CA TRP A 395 -25.90 -6.49 -5.41
C TRP A 395 -25.68 -7.98 -5.44
N VAL A 396 -24.45 -8.41 -5.23
CA VAL A 396 -24.09 -9.82 -5.08
C VAL A 396 -23.33 -9.98 -3.78
N PHE A 397 -23.85 -10.78 -2.87
CA PHE A 397 -23.23 -11.14 -1.60
C PHE A 397 -22.77 -12.59 -1.68
N ALA A 398 -21.46 -12.81 -1.76
CA ALA A 398 -20.85 -14.13 -1.78
C ALA A 398 -20.53 -14.62 -0.37
N ASN A 399 -21.09 -15.76 0.00
CA ASN A 399 -20.86 -16.41 1.30
C ASN A 399 -19.58 -17.25 1.23
N GLY A 400 -18.43 -16.57 1.21
CA GLY A 400 -17.13 -17.21 1.06
C GLY A 400 -15.96 -16.23 1.10
N HIS A 401 -14.75 -16.79 0.99
CA HIS A 401 -13.53 -16.02 0.84
C HIS A 401 -13.17 -15.87 -0.63
N LEU A 402 -13.17 -14.65 -1.15
CA LEU A 402 -12.86 -14.37 -2.56
C LEU A 402 -11.45 -13.79 -2.71
N SER A 403 -10.69 -14.32 -3.68
CA SER A 403 -9.48 -13.66 -4.19
C SER A 403 -9.83 -12.36 -4.93
N GLU A 404 -8.86 -11.47 -5.14
CA GLU A 404 -9.08 -10.26 -5.96
C GLU A 404 -9.47 -10.60 -7.40
N GLU A 405 -8.89 -11.68 -7.95
CA GLU A 405 -9.26 -12.20 -9.27
C GLU A 405 -10.74 -12.64 -9.31
N ALA A 406 -11.21 -13.34 -8.27
CA ALA A 406 -12.60 -13.76 -8.17
C ALA A 406 -13.57 -12.57 -8.09
N PHE A 407 -13.22 -11.48 -7.38
CA PHE A 407 -14.03 -10.26 -7.39
C PHE A 407 -14.17 -9.67 -8.80
N VAL A 408 -13.06 -9.54 -9.54
CA VAL A 408 -13.06 -9.00 -10.91
C VAL A 408 -13.88 -9.89 -11.84
N GLN A 409 -13.68 -11.21 -11.78
CA GLN A 409 -14.44 -12.17 -12.60
C GLN A 409 -15.93 -12.21 -12.23
N ALA A 410 -16.29 -12.00 -10.96
CA ALA A 410 -17.68 -11.93 -10.54
C ALA A 410 -18.38 -10.69 -11.12
N VAL A 411 -17.71 -9.54 -11.17
CA VAL A 411 -18.23 -8.33 -11.84
C VAL A 411 -18.44 -8.57 -13.34
N MET A 412 -17.48 -9.20 -14.02
CA MET A 412 -17.61 -9.56 -15.43
C MET A 412 -18.80 -10.50 -15.66
N THR A 413 -18.90 -11.57 -14.88
CA THR A 413 -19.98 -12.56 -14.98
C THR A 413 -21.36 -11.93 -14.70
N ALA A 414 -21.48 -11.08 -13.69
CA ALA A 414 -22.71 -10.35 -13.41
C ALA A 414 -23.09 -9.40 -14.56
N THR A 415 -22.10 -8.74 -15.18
CA THR A 415 -22.31 -7.85 -16.32
C THR A 415 -22.79 -8.61 -17.56
N GLU A 416 -22.17 -9.75 -17.87
CA GLU A 416 -22.58 -10.64 -18.97
C GLU A 416 -24.00 -11.17 -18.77
N ALA A 417 -24.33 -11.63 -17.56
CA ALA A 417 -25.66 -12.11 -17.20
C ALA A 417 -26.73 -11.00 -17.34
N LYS A 418 -26.40 -9.77 -16.90
CA LYS A 418 -27.25 -8.58 -17.10
C LYS A 418 -27.50 -8.31 -18.57
N VAL A 419 -26.45 -8.25 -19.40
CA VAL A 419 -26.57 -8.01 -20.85
C VAL A 419 -27.44 -9.08 -21.50
N LYS A 420 -27.21 -10.36 -21.17
CA LYS A 420 -28.01 -11.46 -21.70
C LYS A 420 -29.49 -11.32 -21.32
N ALA A 421 -29.80 -10.92 -20.09
CA ALA A 421 -31.17 -10.67 -19.67
C ALA A 421 -31.82 -9.50 -20.43
N LEU A 422 -31.09 -8.42 -20.70
CA LEU A 422 -31.59 -7.29 -21.50
C LEU A 422 -31.93 -7.70 -22.93
N VAL A 423 -31.05 -8.47 -23.57
CA VAL A 423 -31.25 -9.01 -24.93
C VAL A 423 -32.48 -9.93 -24.96
N ASP A 424 -32.59 -10.86 -24.02
CA ASP A 424 -33.72 -11.81 -23.96
C ASP A 424 -35.06 -11.13 -23.67
N GLN A 425 -35.05 -9.99 -22.99
CA GLN A 425 -36.23 -9.16 -22.75
C GLN A 425 -36.49 -8.14 -23.88
N GLY A 426 -35.68 -8.13 -24.94
CA GLY A 426 -35.85 -7.24 -26.09
C GLY A 426 -35.70 -5.76 -25.73
N VAL A 427 -34.81 -5.43 -24.78
CA VAL A 427 -34.55 -4.04 -24.40
C VAL A 427 -33.69 -3.37 -25.49
N HIS A 428 -34.19 -2.26 -26.03
CA HIS A 428 -33.49 -1.49 -27.07
C HIS A 428 -33.13 -0.10 -26.56
N ASP A 429 -32.04 0.44 -27.09
CA ASP A 429 -31.68 1.84 -26.93
C ASP A 429 -32.75 2.71 -27.63
N PRO A 430 -33.42 3.62 -26.91
CA PRO A 430 -34.53 4.39 -27.45
C PRO A 430 -34.08 5.39 -28.54
N LEU A 431 -32.80 5.77 -28.58
CA LEU A 431 -32.26 6.72 -29.55
C LEU A 431 -31.88 6.03 -30.85
N THR A 432 -31.12 4.94 -30.76
CA THR A 432 -30.53 4.26 -31.92
C THR A 432 -31.39 3.10 -32.45
N GLY A 433 -32.31 2.58 -31.62
CA GLY A 433 -33.07 1.36 -31.88
C GLY A 433 -32.23 0.07 -31.84
N SER A 434 -30.95 0.14 -31.50
CA SER A 434 -30.10 -1.05 -31.33
C SER A 434 -30.34 -1.74 -30.00
N GLN A 435 -29.82 -2.96 -29.82
CA GLN A 435 -29.96 -3.69 -28.57
C GLN A 435 -29.19 -2.99 -27.44
N ALA A 436 -29.84 -2.78 -26.30
CA ALA A 436 -29.21 -2.16 -25.16
C ALA A 436 -28.30 -3.15 -24.41
N THR A 437 -27.17 -2.65 -23.93
CA THR A 437 -26.19 -3.41 -23.12
C THR A 437 -26.22 -3.03 -21.64
N GLY A 438 -26.96 -1.99 -21.28
CA GLY A 438 -27.07 -1.48 -19.92
C GLY A 438 -27.86 -0.17 -19.92
N THR A 439 -27.67 0.62 -18.87
CA THR A 439 -28.06 2.03 -18.84
C THR A 439 -26.85 2.94 -18.69
N SER A 440 -27.07 4.26 -18.79
CA SER A 440 -26.01 5.25 -18.60
C SER A 440 -25.47 5.33 -17.15
N THR A 441 -26.15 4.70 -16.19
CA THR A 441 -25.84 4.82 -14.75
C THR A 441 -25.84 3.49 -14.00
N ASP A 442 -25.65 2.36 -14.69
CA ASP A 442 -25.59 1.04 -14.05
C ASP A 442 -24.58 0.98 -12.90
N SER A 443 -24.96 0.29 -11.82
CA SER A 443 -24.10 0.11 -10.65
C SER A 443 -24.13 -1.33 -10.19
N ILE A 444 -22.94 -1.89 -9.93
CA ILE A 444 -22.75 -3.25 -9.45
C ILE A 444 -21.89 -3.21 -8.20
N LEU A 445 -22.23 -4.03 -7.20
CA LEU A 445 -21.33 -4.38 -6.12
C LEU A 445 -21.23 -5.90 -5.96
N ILE A 446 -20.02 -6.35 -5.62
CA ILE A 446 -19.75 -7.70 -5.12
C ILE A 446 -19.22 -7.54 -3.69
N ALA A 447 -19.89 -8.14 -2.73
CA ALA A 447 -19.49 -8.18 -1.33
C ALA A 447 -19.25 -9.63 -0.90
N ALA A 448 -18.24 -9.89 -0.09
CA ALA A 448 -17.91 -11.24 0.37
C ALA A 448 -17.64 -11.27 1.88
N THR A 449 -18.04 -12.36 2.52
CA THR A 449 -17.83 -12.57 3.97
C THR A 449 -16.35 -12.69 4.35
N GLN A 450 -15.49 -13.10 3.40
CA GLN A 450 -14.06 -13.37 3.64
C GLN A 450 -13.83 -14.47 4.67
N ARG A 451 -14.83 -15.33 4.87
CA ARG A 451 -14.85 -16.52 5.74
C ARG A 451 -15.13 -17.77 4.90
N GLY A 452 -14.80 -18.94 5.44
CA GLY A 452 -15.03 -20.22 4.77
C GLY A 452 -14.09 -20.48 3.58
N LYS A 453 -14.54 -21.34 2.67
CA LYS A 453 -13.71 -21.86 1.57
C LYS A 453 -13.31 -20.74 0.59
N LYS A 454 -12.00 -20.65 0.34
CA LYS A 454 -11.42 -19.73 -0.65
C LYS A 454 -11.84 -20.08 -2.07
N GLN A 455 -12.38 -19.10 -2.77
CA GLN A 455 -12.69 -19.10 -4.19
C GLN A 455 -11.60 -18.31 -4.90
N GLU A 456 -10.78 -19.01 -5.70
CA GLU A 456 -9.71 -18.39 -6.48
C GLU A 456 -10.26 -17.69 -7.73
N PHE A 457 -11.35 -18.21 -8.29
CA PHE A 457 -11.92 -17.79 -9.55
C PHE A 457 -13.44 -17.62 -9.44
N ALA A 458 -14.00 -16.76 -10.28
CA ALA A 458 -15.43 -16.56 -10.46
C ALA A 458 -15.83 -16.52 -11.95
N GLY A 459 -15.02 -17.10 -12.83
CA GLY A 459 -15.35 -17.22 -14.26
C GLY A 459 -16.62 -18.04 -14.49
N SER A 460 -17.26 -17.88 -15.65
CA SER A 460 -18.63 -18.37 -15.95
C SER A 460 -18.90 -19.85 -15.68
N ILE A 461 -17.88 -20.72 -15.74
CA ILE A 461 -18.01 -22.16 -15.44
C ILE A 461 -17.62 -22.55 -14.02
N SER A 462 -16.97 -21.66 -13.25
CA SER A 462 -16.64 -21.92 -11.85
C SER A 462 -17.92 -21.95 -11.00
N PRO A 463 -17.95 -22.64 -9.85
CA PRO A 463 -19.14 -22.67 -8.99
C PRO A 463 -19.63 -21.28 -8.60
N LEU A 464 -18.71 -20.38 -8.21
CA LEU A 464 -19.03 -18.99 -7.90
C LEU A 464 -19.58 -18.25 -9.12
N GLY A 465 -18.95 -18.37 -10.29
CA GLY A 465 -19.42 -17.71 -11.51
C GLY A 465 -20.78 -18.23 -11.98
N GLN A 466 -21.04 -19.54 -11.88
CA GLN A 466 -22.34 -20.13 -12.18
C GLN A 466 -23.43 -19.57 -11.24
N ALA A 467 -23.14 -19.52 -9.94
CA ALA A 467 -24.06 -18.98 -8.94
C ALA A 467 -24.36 -17.49 -9.20
N VAL A 468 -23.33 -16.67 -9.43
CA VAL A 468 -23.48 -15.24 -9.74
C VAL A 468 -24.26 -15.04 -11.05
N GLY A 469 -23.85 -15.71 -12.12
CA GLY A 469 -24.44 -15.53 -13.44
C GLY A 469 -25.92 -15.91 -13.48
N GLN A 470 -26.27 -17.08 -12.93
CA GLN A 470 -27.66 -17.53 -12.90
C GLN A 470 -28.52 -16.67 -11.96
N ALA A 471 -28.03 -16.31 -10.76
CA ALA A 471 -28.78 -15.47 -9.83
C ALA A 471 -29.04 -14.07 -10.40
N VAL A 472 -28.02 -13.43 -10.99
CA VAL A 472 -28.16 -12.11 -11.62
C VAL A 472 -29.12 -12.17 -12.82
N TYR A 473 -28.97 -13.14 -13.71
CA TYR A 473 -29.86 -13.30 -14.86
C TYR A 473 -31.33 -13.45 -14.43
N ASN A 474 -31.60 -14.38 -13.50
CA ASN A 474 -32.96 -14.64 -13.01
C ASN A 474 -33.57 -13.41 -12.32
N CYS A 475 -32.81 -12.72 -11.48
CA CYS A 475 -33.25 -11.49 -10.82
C CYS A 475 -33.53 -10.38 -11.84
N MET A 476 -32.67 -10.22 -12.86
CA MET A 476 -32.89 -9.26 -13.94
C MET A 476 -34.21 -9.51 -14.69
N ILE A 477 -34.47 -10.76 -15.12
CA ILE A 477 -35.73 -11.12 -15.82
C ILE A 477 -36.95 -10.77 -14.95
N ARG A 478 -36.92 -11.10 -13.66
CA ARG A 478 -38.02 -10.82 -12.72
C ARG A 478 -38.21 -9.32 -12.48
N ALA A 479 -37.12 -8.56 -12.29
CA ALA A 479 -37.17 -7.13 -12.05
C ALA A 479 -37.73 -6.38 -13.28
N LEU A 480 -37.26 -6.70 -14.48
CA LEU A 480 -37.74 -6.11 -15.75
C LEU A 480 -39.22 -6.45 -16.02
N SER A 481 -39.61 -7.70 -15.81
CA SER A 481 -41.01 -8.14 -15.97
C SER A 481 -41.96 -7.44 -14.98
N SER A 482 -41.51 -7.20 -13.76
CA SER A 482 -42.32 -6.55 -12.72
C SER A 482 -42.48 -5.05 -12.98
N ASN A 483 -41.47 -4.42 -13.56
CA ASN A 483 -41.49 -2.99 -13.90
C ASN A 483 -42.35 -2.70 -15.14
N SER A 484 -42.27 -3.54 -16.18
CA SER A 484 -43.07 -3.40 -17.41
C SER A 484 -44.58 -3.48 -17.19
N ARG A 485 -45.05 -4.37 -16.28
CA ARG A 485 -46.48 -4.54 -15.95
C ARG A 485 -47.14 -3.35 -15.25
N ARG A 486 -46.37 -2.36 -14.78
CA ARG A 486 -46.90 -1.16 -14.12
C ARG A 486 -46.79 0.11 -14.96
N GLY A 487 -46.09 0.05 -16.09
CA GLY A 487 -45.96 1.17 -17.03
C GLY A 487 -47.06 1.21 -18.12
N SER A 488 -47.96 0.23 -18.12
CA SER A 488 -49.11 0.09 -19.05
C SER A 488 -50.40 0.63 -18.46
#